data_AF-A0ABC8ZGL5-F1
#
_entry.id   AF-A0ABC8ZGL5-F1
#
_cell.length_a   1.000
_cell.length_b   1.000
_cell.length_c   1.000
_cell.angle_alpha   90.00
_cell.angle_beta   90.00
_cell.angle_gamma   90.00
#
_symmetry.space_group_name_H-M   'P 1'
#
loop_
_entity.id
_entity.type
_entity.pdbx_description
1 polymer ?
#
loop_
_entity_poly.entity_id
_entity_poly.type
_entity_poly.pdbx_seq_one_letter_code
_entity_poly.pdbx_strand_id
1 'polypeptide(L)'
;MVLPLVKLGSLAFRTLSKPIAARLKFSAGIHPKFRGFIIGLAQANHRFTTNMQRRVYGHATDVHIRPLNEEKAIQAAADLLGELFVFSVAGAAIIYEVQRSARSEAKKEEALKKEMEEIKEREEQLATEVQLVKQKISQMERQYSRWIRPGFRGFGTAQAAAQPAGTKEPTAT
;
A
#
# COMPACT_ATOMS: atom_id res chain seq x y z
N MET A 1 3.86 16.67 17.06
CA MET A 1 5.16 17.25 16.62
C MET A 1 5.09 17.78 15.18
N VAL A 2 4.16 18.71 14.88
CA VAL A 2 3.94 19.23 13.50
C VAL A 2 4.79 20.49 13.22
N LEU A 3 5.20 21.19 14.29
CA LEU A 3 5.99 22.43 14.22
C LEU A 3 7.35 22.30 13.50
N PRO A 4 8.12 21.19 13.63
CA PRO A 4 9.43 21.08 12.97
C PRO A 4 9.31 20.99 11.45
N LEU A 5 8.39 20.15 10.93
CA LEU A 5 8.20 19.97 9.49
C LEU A 5 7.67 21.22 8.80
N VAL A 6 6.70 21.92 9.42
CA VAL A 6 6.16 23.17 8.87
C VAL A 6 7.26 24.24 8.81
N LYS A 7 8.10 24.34 9.85
CA LYS A 7 9.25 25.26 9.84
C LYS A 7 10.26 24.92 8.75
N LEU A 8 10.61 23.64 8.61
CA LEU A 8 11.52 23.18 7.55
C LEU A 8 10.95 23.44 6.15
N GLY A 9 9.67 23.15 5.93
CA GLY A 9 8.99 23.43 4.66
C GLY A 9 8.99 24.93 4.33
N SER A 10 8.68 25.78 5.31
CA SER A 10 8.71 27.24 5.13
C SER A 10 10.12 27.76 4.82
N LEU A 11 11.15 27.16 5.41
CA LEU A 11 12.55 27.53 5.19
C LEU A 11 13.03 27.06 3.82
N ALA A 12 12.69 25.83 3.42
CA ALA A 12 12.99 25.28 2.10
C ALA A 12 12.32 26.10 1.01
N PHE A 13 11.04 26.45 1.18
CA PHE A 13 10.34 27.36 0.28
C PHE A 13 11.08 28.70 0.15
N ARG A 14 11.41 29.35 1.27
CA ARG A 14 12.11 30.65 1.24
C ARG A 14 13.50 30.58 0.61
N THR A 15 14.17 29.43 0.76
CA THR A 15 15.49 29.14 0.18
C THR A 15 15.42 28.92 -1.32
N LEU A 16 14.31 28.38 -1.83
CA LEU A 16 14.10 28.11 -3.25
C LEU A 16 13.46 29.30 -3.98
N SER A 17 12.48 29.97 -3.38
CA SER A 17 11.74 31.07 -4.03
C SER A 17 12.62 32.26 -4.36
N LYS A 18 13.58 32.62 -3.49
CA LYS A 18 14.50 33.74 -3.72
C LYS A 18 15.41 33.56 -4.95
N PRO A 19 16.20 32.48 -5.08
CA PRO A 19 17.04 32.27 -6.25
C PRO A 19 16.21 32.06 -7.52
N ILE A 20 15.04 31.42 -7.42
CA ILE A 20 14.12 31.28 -8.56
C ILE A 20 13.64 32.65 -9.02
N ALA A 21 13.20 33.52 -8.10
CA ALA A 21 12.77 34.87 -8.44
C ALA A 21 13.89 35.70 -9.09
N ALA A 22 15.12 35.61 -8.58
CA ALA A 22 16.28 36.29 -9.17
C ALA A 22 16.57 35.79 -10.59
N ARG A 23 16.51 34.47 -10.82
CA ARG A 23 16.69 33.85 -12.14
C ARG A 23 15.58 34.21 -13.12
N LEU A 24 14.33 34.23 -12.65
CA LEU A 24 13.17 34.64 -13.45
C LEU A 24 13.26 36.12 -13.82
N LYS A 25 13.67 37.00 -12.90
CA LYS A 25 13.87 38.43 -13.18
C LYS A 25 14.97 38.65 -14.22
N PHE A 26 16.10 37.95 -14.09
CA PHE A 26 17.17 37.99 -15.10
C PHE A 26 16.69 37.51 -16.47
N SER A 27 16.00 36.36 -16.51
CA SER A 27 15.52 35.76 -17.76
C SER A 27 14.41 36.59 -18.41
N ALA A 28 13.53 37.21 -17.62
CA ALA A 28 12.51 38.15 -18.10
C ALA A 28 13.14 39.47 -18.58
N GLY A 29 14.27 39.88 -18.00
CA GLY A 29 15.07 41.01 -18.47
C GLY A 29 15.63 40.80 -19.88
N ILE A 30 16.11 39.58 -20.16
CA ILE A 30 16.78 39.24 -21.42
C ILE A 30 15.79 38.84 -22.52
N HIS A 31 14.78 38.05 -22.18
CA HIS A 31 13.89 37.44 -23.18
C HIS A 31 12.46 37.99 -23.08
N PRO A 32 12.00 38.81 -24.06
CA PRO A 32 10.66 39.40 -24.04
C PRO A 32 9.54 38.34 -24.18
N LYS A 33 9.78 37.27 -24.95
CA LYS A 33 8.83 36.14 -25.06
C LYS A 33 8.65 35.44 -23.70
N PHE A 34 9.76 35.23 -22.98
CA PHE A 34 9.74 34.61 -21.67
C PHE A 34 9.04 35.49 -20.62
N ARG A 35 9.31 36.80 -20.65
CA ARG A 35 8.61 37.79 -19.82
C ARG A 35 7.10 37.70 -19.99
N GLY A 36 6.62 37.72 -21.23
CA GLY A 36 5.18 37.58 -21.53
C GLY A 36 4.60 36.27 -21.00
N PHE A 37 5.33 35.16 -21.13
CA PHE A 37 4.93 33.86 -20.60
C PHE A 37 4.80 33.85 -19.07
N ILE A 38 5.81 34.36 -18.35
CA ILE A 38 5.83 34.40 -16.88
C ILE A 38 4.72 35.31 -16.33
N ILE A 39 4.53 36.48 -16.93
CA ILE A 39 3.42 37.38 -16.57
C ILE A 39 2.08 36.71 -16.86
N GLY A 40 1.95 36.03 -18.00
CA GLY A 40 0.75 35.27 -18.36
C GLY A 40 0.44 34.17 -17.35
N LEU A 41 1.45 33.41 -16.90
CA LEU A 41 1.32 32.39 -15.85
C LEU A 41 0.87 32.99 -14.53
N ALA A 42 1.51 34.08 -14.09
CA ALA A 42 1.16 34.77 -12.85
C ALA A 42 -0.29 35.28 -12.89
N GLN A 43 -0.69 35.89 -14.01
CA GLN A 43 -2.06 36.39 -14.19
C GLN A 43 -3.08 35.25 -14.31
N ALA A 44 -2.76 34.17 -15.03
CA ALA A 44 -3.62 33.00 -15.14
C ALA A 44 -3.85 32.36 -13.77
N ASN A 45 -2.79 32.19 -12.99
CA ASN A 45 -2.88 31.70 -11.62
C ASN A 45 -3.73 32.63 -10.74
N HIS A 46 -3.50 33.94 -10.81
CA HIS A 46 -4.27 34.92 -10.04
C HIS A 46 -5.77 34.94 -10.42
N ARG A 47 -6.08 34.79 -11.71
CA ARG A 47 -7.46 34.65 -12.21
C ARG A 47 -8.08 33.35 -11.74
N PHE A 48 -7.33 32.25 -11.81
CA PHE A 48 -7.77 30.94 -11.36
C PHE A 48 -8.11 30.94 -9.88
N THR A 49 -7.20 31.41 -9.01
CA THR A 49 -7.43 31.46 -7.55
C THR A 49 -8.63 32.32 -7.20
N THR A 50 -8.74 33.50 -7.82
CA THR A 50 -9.88 34.42 -7.62
C THR A 50 -11.21 33.79 -8.05
N ASN A 51 -11.23 33.12 -9.21
CA ASN A 51 -12.44 32.45 -9.71
C ASN A 51 -12.81 31.24 -8.88
N MET A 52 -11.83 30.45 -8.44
CA MET A 52 -12.06 29.27 -7.60
C MET A 52 -12.59 29.68 -6.23
N GLN A 53 -11.98 30.69 -5.61
CA GLN A 53 -12.45 31.27 -4.34
C GLN A 53 -13.91 31.75 -4.49
N ARG A 54 -14.22 32.52 -5.52
CA ARG A 54 -15.58 33.02 -5.76
C ARG A 54 -16.61 31.93 -6.01
N ARG A 55 -16.24 30.84 -6.70
CA ARG A 55 -17.12 29.66 -6.88
C ARG A 55 -17.43 28.98 -5.56
N VAL A 56 -16.46 28.87 -4.67
CA VAL A 56 -16.65 28.26 -3.34
C VAL A 56 -17.49 29.15 -2.42
N TYR A 57 -17.33 30.48 -2.51
CA TYR A 57 -18.05 31.45 -1.66
C TYR A 57 -19.36 32.00 -2.26
N GLY A 58 -19.78 31.56 -3.45
CA GLY A 58 -21.10 31.88 -4.04
C GLY A 58 -21.32 33.32 -4.50
N HIS A 59 -20.26 34.14 -4.67
CA HIS A 59 -20.40 35.53 -5.11
C HIS A 59 -20.46 35.67 -6.65
N ALA A 60 -21.36 36.54 -7.13
CA ALA A 60 -21.56 36.83 -8.56
C ALA A 60 -20.30 37.45 -9.20
N THR A 61 -20.02 37.01 -10.43
CA THR A 61 -18.77 37.24 -11.13
C THR A 61 -18.84 38.54 -11.92
N ASP A 62 -18.33 39.66 -11.41
CA ASP A 62 -17.86 40.75 -12.26
C ASP A 62 -16.96 41.76 -11.53
N VAL A 63 -15.67 41.43 -11.37
CA VAL A 63 -14.68 42.44 -10.92
C VAL A 63 -13.46 42.31 -11.81
N HIS A 64 -13.16 43.39 -12.53
CA HIS A 64 -11.99 43.56 -13.37
C HIS A 64 -10.71 43.31 -12.56
N ILE A 65 -10.05 42.18 -12.83
CA ILE A 65 -8.81 41.77 -12.15
C ILE A 65 -7.69 42.68 -12.67
N ARG A 66 -7.23 43.60 -11.82
CA ARG A 66 -6.14 44.52 -12.17
C ARG A 66 -4.88 43.72 -12.51
N PRO A 67 -4.25 43.93 -13.68
CA PRO A 67 -3.02 43.23 -14.02
C PRO A 67 -1.95 43.58 -12.98
N LEU A 68 -1.23 42.56 -12.51
CA LEU A 68 -0.11 42.77 -11.59
C LEU A 68 0.99 43.59 -12.27
N ASN A 69 1.64 44.47 -11.50
CA ASN A 69 2.90 45.09 -11.90
C ASN A 69 3.91 43.99 -12.24
N GLU A 70 4.72 44.20 -13.28
CA GLU A 70 5.70 43.25 -13.81
C GLU A 70 6.56 42.60 -12.72
N GLU A 71 7.08 43.39 -11.78
CA GLU A 71 7.88 42.86 -10.67
C GLU A 71 7.09 41.92 -9.75
N LYS A 72 5.82 42.26 -9.46
CA LYS A 72 4.94 41.42 -8.64
C LYS A 72 4.53 40.16 -9.38
N ALA A 73 4.32 40.23 -10.69
CA ALA A 73 4.00 39.07 -11.52
C ALA A 73 5.17 38.08 -11.56
N ILE A 74 6.40 38.57 -11.71
CA ILE A 74 7.61 37.75 -11.66
C ILE A 74 7.77 37.08 -10.29
N GLN A 75 7.55 37.82 -9.20
CA GLN A 75 7.61 37.25 -7.86
C GLN A 75 6.52 36.19 -7.61
N ALA A 76 5.28 36.47 -8.01
CA ALA A 76 4.16 35.53 -7.88
C ALA A 76 4.41 34.25 -8.70
N ALA A 77 5.00 34.36 -9.90
CA ALA A 77 5.40 33.19 -10.68
C ALA A 77 6.55 32.42 -10.02
N ALA A 78 7.50 33.11 -9.39
CA ALA A 78 8.59 32.47 -8.66
C ALA A 78 8.09 31.66 -7.46
N ASP A 79 7.18 32.24 -6.68
CA ASP A 79 6.56 31.59 -5.54
C ASP A 79 5.76 30.36 -5.98
N LEU A 80 4.96 30.47 -7.04
CA LEU A 80 4.20 29.35 -7.62
C LEU A 80 5.12 28.22 -8.10
N LEU A 81 6.20 28.54 -8.82
CA LEU A 81 7.15 27.55 -9.33
C LEU A 81 7.94 26.89 -8.19
N GLY A 82 8.29 27.64 -7.15
CA GLY A 82 8.94 27.12 -5.96
C GLY A 82 8.05 26.15 -5.19
N GLU A 83 6.78 26.49 -5.02
CA GLU A 83 5.78 25.63 -4.37
C GLU A 83 5.54 24.34 -5.17
N LEU A 84 5.34 24.45 -6.49
CA LEU A 84 5.19 23.30 -7.38
C LEU A 84 6.42 22.37 -7.35
N PHE A 85 7.63 22.92 -7.30
CA PHE A 85 8.84 22.13 -7.21
C PHE A 85 8.88 21.32 -5.90
N VAL A 86 8.60 21.96 -4.76
CA VAL A 86 8.58 21.28 -3.45
C VAL A 86 7.52 20.18 -3.43
N PHE A 87 6.31 20.46 -3.92
CA PHE A 87 5.26 19.45 -4.01
C PHE A 87 5.60 18.32 -4.98
N SER A 88 6.24 18.62 -6.11
CA SER A 88 6.67 17.59 -7.06
C SER A 88 7.71 16.66 -6.44
N VAL A 89 8.68 17.18 -5.69
CA VAL A 89 9.69 16.36 -5.00
C VAL A 89 9.04 15.52 -3.91
N ALA A 90 8.17 16.11 -3.09
CA ALA A 90 7.45 15.39 -2.04
C ALA A 90 6.53 14.31 -2.62
N GLY A 91 5.76 14.63 -3.66
CA GLY A 91 4.89 13.69 -4.36
C GLY A 91 5.66 12.56 -5.03
N ALA A 92 6.79 12.87 -5.68
CA ALA A 92 7.67 11.87 -6.26
C ALA A 92 8.26 10.93 -5.19
N ALA A 93 8.64 11.45 -4.03
CA ALA A 93 9.13 10.63 -2.91
C ALA A 93 8.05 9.67 -2.40
N ILE A 94 6.81 10.14 -2.22
CA ILE A 94 5.68 9.30 -1.80
C ILE A 94 5.39 8.22 -2.84
N ILE A 95 5.31 8.59 -4.13
CA ILE A 95 5.07 7.63 -5.22
C ILE A 95 6.20 6.58 -5.25
N TYR A 96 7.45 7.02 -5.11
CA TYR A 96 8.60 6.14 -5.05
C TYR A 96 8.52 5.16 -3.86
N GLU A 97 8.15 5.64 -2.67
CA GLU A 97 7.94 4.80 -1.50
C GLU A 97 6.81 3.79 -1.71
N VAL A 98 5.67 4.20 -2.26
CA VAL A 98 4.54 3.29 -2.56
C VAL A 98 4.96 2.23 -3.57
N GLN A 99 5.63 2.62 -4.65
CA GLN A 99 6.09 1.67 -5.68
C GLN A 99 7.13 0.70 -5.12
N ARG A 100 8.03 1.18 -4.26
CA ARG A 100 9.05 0.37 -3.59
C ARG A 100 8.45 -0.58 -2.56
N SER A 101 7.47 -0.11 -1.78
CA SER A 101 6.76 -0.90 -0.78
C SER A 101 5.93 -2.00 -1.44
N ALA A 102 5.20 -1.70 -2.52
CA ALA A 102 4.45 -2.71 -3.27
C ALA A 102 5.34 -3.85 -3.81
N ARG A 103 6.55 -3.52 -4.30
CA ARG A 103 7.53 -4.55 -4.72
C ARG A 103 8.08 -5.37 -3.55
N SER A 104 8.15 -4.79 -2.36
CA SER A 104 8.62 -5.47 -1.15
C SER A 104 7.55 -6.42 -0.60
N GLU A 105 6.29 -5.99 -0.61
CA GLU A 105 5.15 -6.79 -0.18
C GLU A 105 4.90 -7.99 -1.10
N ALA A 106 4.95 -7.79 -2.42
CA ALA A 106 4.83 -8.89 -3.38
C ALA A 106 5.86 -10.01 -3.13
N LYS A 107 7.11 -9.65 -2.80
CA LYS A 107 8.15 -10.63 -2.45
C LYS A 107 7.86 -11.38 -1.15
N LYS A 108 7.24 -10.72 -0.17
CA LYS A 108 6.84 -11.36 1.09
C LYS A 108 5.68 -12.32 0.86
N GLU A 109 4.69 -11.94 0.05
CA GLU A 109 3.58 -12.84 -0.31
C GLU A 109 4.07 -14.05 -1.09
N GLU A 110 5.02 -13.87 -2.02
CA GLU A 110 5.64 -15.00 -2.74
C GLU A 110 6.40 -15.93 -1.79
N ALA A 111 7.13 -15.39 -0.81
CA ALA A 111 7.82 -16.19 0.20
C ALA A 111 6.84 -16.98 1.08
N LEU A 112 5.77 -16.34 1.55
CA LEU A 112 4.73 -16.99 2.36
C LEU A 112 4.00 -18.09 1.57
N LYS A 113 3.73 -17.88 0.29
CA LYS A 113 3.13 -18.91 -0.57
C LYS A 113 4.02 -20.14 -0.71
N LYS A 114 5.33 -19.93 -0.89
CA LYS A 114 6.31 -21.04 -0.94
C LYS A 114 6.36 -21.82 0.37
N GLU A 115 6.37 -21.13 1.51
CA GLU A 115 6.32 -21.80 2.82
C GLU A 115 5.03 -22.61 3.00
N MET A 116 3.87 -22.08 2.55
CA MET A 116 2.62 -22.84 2.56
C MET A 116 2.66 -24.06 1.64
N GLU A 117 3.27 -23.96 0.46
CA GLU A 117 3.43 -25.09 -0.47
C GLU A 117 4.31 -26.18 0.16
N GLU A 118 5.44 -25.82 0.77
CA GLU A 118 6.30 -26.79 1.47
C GLU A 118 5.60 -27.48 2.64
N ILE A 119 4.79 -26.75 3.42
CA ILE A 119 4.02 -27.34 4.52
C ILE A 119 2.99 -28.34 3.98
N LYS A 120 2.28 -27.99 2.90
CA LYS A 120 1.30 -28.90 2.26
C LYS A 120 1.96 -30.17 1.75
N GLU A 121 3.12 -30.06 1.11
CA GLU A 121 3.88 -31.25 0.65
C GLU A 121 4.27 -32.16 1.82
N ARG A 122 4.72 -31.58 2.94
CA ARG A 122 5.02 -32.34 4.17
C ARG A 122 3.76 -33.00 4.73
N GLU A 123 2.62 -32.32 4.73
CA GLU A 123 1.34 -32.92 5.16
C GLU A 123 0.93 -34.10 4.28
N GLU A 124 1.07 -34.01 2.96
CA GLU A 124 0.78 -35.11 2.05
C GLU A 124 1.72 -36.32 2.25
N GLN A 125 3.01 -36.06 2.47
CA GLN A 125 3.99 -37.10 2.80
C GLN A 125 3.64 -37.80 4.10
N LEU A 126 3.39 -37.04 5.17
CA LEU A 126 2.97 -37.55 6.48
C LEU A 126 1.66 -38.36 6.37
N ALA A 127 0.68 -37.88 5.61
CA ALA A 127 -0.57 -38.60 5.38
C ALA A 127 -0.35 -39.96 4.70
N THR A 128 0.56 -40.00 3.71
CA THR A 128 0.93 -41.23 3.00
C THR A 128 1.66 -42.20 3.92
N GLU A 129 2.61 -41.72 4.73
CA GLU A 129 3.30 -42.52 5.74
C GLU A 129 2.34 -43.10 6.77
N VAL A 130 1.38 -42.31 7.27
CA VAL A 130 0.35 -42.79 8.20
C VAL A 130 -0.51 -43.88 7.56
N GLN A 131 -0.91 -43.73 6.30
CA GLN A 131 -1.65 -44.77 5.58
C GLN A 131 -0.82 -46.05 5.42
N LEU A 132 0.46 -45.93 5.07
CA LEU A 132 1.38 -47.06 4.95
C LEU A 132 1.53 -47.80 6.29
N VAL A 133 1.71 -47.07 7.39
CA VAL A 133 1.82 -47.64 8.74
C VAL A 133 0.52 -48.36 9.11
N LYS A 134 -0.65 -47.75 8.87
CA LYS A 134 -1.95 -48.40 9.09
C LYS A 134 -2.09 -49.70 8.28
N GLN A 135 -1.65 -49.70 7.02
CA GLN A 135 -1.65 -50.91 6.20
C GLN A 135 -0.76 -52.01 6.79
N LYS A 136 0.47 -51.67 7.22
CA LYS A 136 1.38 -52.64 7.87
C LYS A 136 0.78 -53.21 9.16
N ILE A 137 0.15 -52.39 9.99
CA ILE A 137 -0.56 -52.85 11.20
C ILE A 137 -1.66 -53.85 10.83
N SER A 138 -2.50 -53.54 9.84
CA SER A 138 -3.58 -54.43 9.39
C SER A 138 -3.07 -55.76 8.81
N GLN A 139 -1.85 -55.77 8.24
CA GLN A 139 -1.21 -56.99 7.75
C GLN A 139 -0.70 -57.83 8.92
N MET A 140 -0.05 -57.21 9.90
CA MET A 140 0.41 -57.88 11.11
C MET A 140 -0.76 -58.46 11.91
N GLU A 141 -1.86 -57.73 12.08
CA GLU A 141 -3.08 -58.24 12.73
C GLU A 141 -3.63 -59.46 12.01
N ARG A 142 -3.67 -59.46 10.67
CA ARG A 142 -4.09 -60.63 9.88
C ARG A 142 -3.15 -61.81 10.03
N GLN A 143 -1.84 -61.58 10.06
CA GLN A 143 -0.85 -62.63 10.31
C GLN A 143 -1.01 -63.21 11.72
N TYR A 144 -1.15 -62.36 12.73
CA TYR A 144 -1.36 -62.76 14.13
C TYR A 144 -2.66 -63.54 14.30
N SER A 145 -3.76 -63.06 13.70
CA SER A 145 -5.07 -63.74 13.71
C SER A 145 -5.04 -65.09 12.98
N ARG A 146 -4.23 -65.21 11.92
CA ARG A 146 -3.99 -66.49 11.23
C ARG A 146 -3.15 -67.46 12.08
N TRP A 147 -2.17 -66.96 12.82
CA TRP A 147 -1.32 -67.77 13.71
C TRP A 147 -2.09 -68.25 14.97
N ILE A 148 -3.01 -67.44 15.49
CA ILE A 148 -3.85 -67.74 16.67
C ILE A 148 -5.07 -68.61 16.34
N ARG A 149 -5.26 -69.01 15.08
CA ARG A 149 -6.26 -70.01 14.70
C ARG A 149 -5.66 -71.43 14.53
N PRO A 150 -5.30 -72.15 15.62
CA PRO A 150 -5.40 -73.59 15.65
C PRO A 150 -6.80 -73.98 16.15
N GLY A 151 -7.67 -74.39 15.22
CA GLY A 151 -8.71 -75.40 15.47
C GLY A 151 -9.66 -75.26 16.68
N PHE A 152 -10.23 -74.10 16.98
CA PHE A 152 -11.35 -74.03 17.94
C PHE A 152 -12.71 -74.02 17.22
N ARG A 153 -13.29 -75.22 17.08
CA ARG A 153 -14.68 -75.46 16.71
C ARG A 153 -15.47 -75.55 18.01
N GLY A 154 -16.20 -74.51 18.42
CA GLY A 154 -17.09 -74.63 19.59
C GLY A 154 -17.68 -73.33 20.13
N PHE A 155 -19.02 -73.28 20.10
CA PHE A 155 -19.95 -72.52 20.93
C PHE A 155 -20.06 -71.00 20.76
N GLY A 156 -21.21 -70.60 20.24
CA GLY A 156 -21.71 -69.23 20.35
C GLY A 156 -22.31 -68.95 21.72
N THR A 157 -22.31 -67.67 22.09
CA THR A 157 -23.34 -67.02 22.91
C THR A 157 -23.37 -65.54 22.55
N ALA A 158 -24.58 -65.00 22.63
CA ALA A 158 -25.00 -63.68 22.18
C ALA A 158 -24.57 -62.51 23.09
N GLN A 159 -24.90 -61.29 22.60
CA GLN A 159 -25.13 -60.04 23.35
C GLN A 159 -23.87 -59.28 23.82
N ALA A 160 -23.76 -57.94 23.77
CA ALA A 160 -24.77 -56.89 23.85
C ALA A 160 -24.29 -55.56 23.21
N ALA A 161 -25.26 -54.68 22.94
CA ALA A 161 -25.14 -53.33 22.41
C ALA A 161 -24.50 -52.31 23.38
N ALA A 162 -23.90 -51.24 22.86
CA ALA A 162 -23.98 -49.88 23.42
C ALA A 162 -23.31 -48.83 22.49
N GLN A 163 -24.14 -48.00 21.85
CA GLN A 163 -23.90 -46.55 21.72
C GLN A 163 -24.68 -45.90 22.87
N PRO A 164 -24.26 -44.78 23.48
CA PRO A 164 -24.47 -43.49 22.80
C PRO A 164 -23.58 -42.28 23.21
N ALA A 165 -23.80 -41.20 22.45
CA ALA A 165 -23.81 -39.78 22.83
C ALA A 165 -22.46 -39.03 22.95
N GLY A 166 -22.45 -37.86 22.29
CA GLY A 166 -21.33 -36.94 22.27
C GLY A 166 -21.35 -35.88 23.37
N THR A 167 -20.31 -35.06 23.38
CA THR A 167 -20.21 -33.81 24.12
C THR A 167 -19.44 -32.79 23.28
N LYS A 168 -19.96 -31.57 23.28
CA LYS A 168 -19.49 -30.39 22.55
C LYS A 168 -18.35 -29.68 23.28
N GLU A 169 -17.59 -28.89 22.50
CA GLU A 169 -16.96 -27.60 22.84
C GLU A 169 -15.69 -27.57 23.73
N PRO A 170 -14.85 -26.50 23.73
CA PRO A 170 -15.18 -25.12 23.34
C PRO A 170 -14.17 -24.34 22.46
N THR A 171 -14.74 -23.33 21.79
CA THR A 171 -14.16 -22.00 21.53
C THR A 171 -13.37 -21.43 22.71
N ALA A 172 -12.23 -20.81 22.45
CA ALA A 172 -11.75 -19.68 23.26
C ALA A 172 -10.80 -18.78 22.44
N THR A 173 -11.28 -17.55 22.24
CA THR A 173 -10.58 -16.23 22.25
C THR A 173 -9.09 -16.16 21.98
#